data_AF-A0AAU4UB97-F1
#
_entry.id   AF-A0AAU4UB97-F1
#
_cell.length_a   1.000
_cell.length_b   1.000
_cell.length_c   1.000
_cell.angle_alpha   90.00
_cell.angle_beta   90.00
_cell.angle_gamma   90.00
#
_symmetry.space_group_name_H-M   'P 1'
#
loop_
_entity.id
_entity.type
_entity.pdbx_description
1 polymer ?
#
loop_
_entity_poly.entity_id
_entity_poly.type
_entity_poly.pdbx_seq_one_letter_code
_entity_poly.pdbx_strand_id
1 'polypeptide(L)'
;MTATGARHDVQIAALDLGEKLGSGGQGDVLRVRNRPGEVFKRYFTVSANGESMRYLVEFPYTLSAGDSEALLRQTAWPSARVVKHGKVVGFLMREVPASFIGQTKAGPKLRELQYLLYPPKPLWGDIVPLDTNGRIEVARAFAGLVRILQERQMVIGDISMRNLLWSPDVPAQICLIDCDSPTRVGMPPVLPTADTPDWNDPQQQGGPSPATDLYKLALLVGRTLSGNAAVRPGQPLELPADTPEPIVTGVRALFDDAGQPTGPRPEAARWVRALSGRGEILVGPPPARRVLPPPLPMADLDGPGSPRGSIPLRPPDKP
;
A
#
# COMPACT_ATOMS: atom_id res chain seq x y z
N MET A 1 16.71 -33.77 -5.18
CA MET A 1 16.38 -32.34 -5.32
C MET A 1 16.13 -31.78 -3.94
N THR A 2 16.80 -30.68 -3.65
CA THR A 2 17.33 -30.27 -2.35
C THR A 2 16.30 -29.65 -1.40
N ALA A 3 16.17 -30.25 -0.21
CA ALA A 3 16.09 -29.72 1.17
C ALA A 3 15.75 -28.24 1.51
N THR A 4 15.21 -27.41 0.61
CA THR A 4 14.78 -26.04 0.95
C THR A 4 13.29 -25.96 1.34
N GLY A 5 12.49 -26.95 0.94
CA GLY A 5 11.04 -26.98 1.24
C GLY A 5 10.68 -27.21 2.71
N ALA A 6 11.63 -27.67 3.54
CA ALA A 6 11.41 -28.01 4.95
C ALA A 6 11.43 -26.82 5.91
N ARG A 7 11.88 -25.63 5.47
CA ARG A 7 12.12 -24.50 6.40
C ARG A 7 10.84 -23.74 6.81
N HIS A 8 9.73 -23.95 6.10
CA HIS A 8 8.51 -23.16 6.25
C HIS A 8 7.21 -23.99 6.36
N ASP A 9 7.31 -25.31 6.47
CA ASP A 9 6.18 -26.21 6.71
C ASP A 9 6.17 -26.68 8.17
N VAL A 10 5.01 -26.58 8.81
CA VAL A 10 4.79 -27.08 10.17
C VAL A 10 3.69 -28.12 10.14
N GLN A 11 3.96 -29.31 10.68
CA GLN A 11 2.92 -30.33 10.84
C GLN A 11 1.91 -29.85 11.90
N ILE A 12 0.61 -29.97 11.62
CA ILE A 12 -0.43 -29.59 12.60
C ILE A 12 -0.27 -30.34 13.93
N ALA A 13 0.23 -31.58 13.91
CA ALA A 13 0.48 -32.39 15.10
C ALA A 13 1.62 -31.85 15.99
N ALA A 14 2.44 -30.93 15.48
CA ALA A 14 3.49 -30.26 16.25
C ALA A 14 3.00 -28.97 16.96
N LEU A 15 1.75 -28.57 16.73
CA LEU A 15 1.16 -27.38 17.35
C LEU A 15 0.34 -27.77 18.58
N ASP A 16 0.62 -27.12 19.72
CA ASP A 16 -0.26 -27.15 20.90
C ASP A 16 -1.34 -26.07 20.74
N LEU A 17 -2.52 -26.48 20.26
CA LEU A 17 -3.62 -25.57 19.96
C LEU A 17 -4.36 -25.14 21.24
N GLY A 18 -4.42 -23.83 21.41
CA GLY A 18 -5.17 -23.15 22.45
C GLY A 18 -6.60 -22.82 22.07
N GLU A 19 -7.14 -21.85 22.79
CA GLU A 19 -8.46 -21.28 22.56
C GLU A 19 -8.58 -20.59 21.20
N LYS A 20 -9.83 -20.52 20.73
CA LYS A 20 -10.21 -19.77 19.53
C LYS A 20 -10.23 -18.28 19.86
N LEU A 21 -9.43 -17.51 19.11
CA LEU A 21 -9.30 -16.07 19.25
C LEU A 21 -10.27 -15.32 18.33
N GLY A 22 -10.63 -15.93 17.20
CA GLY A 22 -11.52 -15.33 16.22
C GLY A 22 -12.04 -16.33 15.20
N SER A 23 -13.06 -15.92 14.46
CA SER A 23 -13.64 -16.67 13.36
C SER A 23 -13.83 -15.72 12.18
N GLY A 24 -13.36 -16.10 11.00
CA GLY A 24 -13.65 -15.42 9.74
C GLY A 24 -14.54 -16.28 8.85
N GLY A 25 -14.79 -15.83 7.61
CA GLY A 25 -15.58 -16.57 6.63
C GLY A 25 -14.92 -17.86 6.13
N GLN A 26 -13.59 -17.93 6.17
CA GLN A 26 -12.82 -19.03 5.59
C GLN A 26 -12.05 -19.87 6.62
N GLY A 27 -12.09 -19.49 7.90
CA GLY A 27 -11.34 -20.20 8.93
C GLY A 27 -11.48 -19.66 10.35
N ASP A 28 -10.89 -20.41 11.28
CA ASP A 28 -10.73 -20.03 12.67
C ASP A 28 -9.31 -19.52 12.92
N VAL A 29 -9.15 -18.59 13.85
CA VAL A 29 -7.84 -18.22 14.39
C VAL A 29 -7.70 -18.80 15.80
N LEU A 30 -6.69 -19.62 16.01
CA LEU A 30 -6.43 -20.30 17.28
C LEU A 30 -5.07 -19.87 17.84
N ARG A 31 -4.98 -19.75 19.17
CA ARG A 31 -3.70 -19.56 19.86
C ARG A 31 -2.82 -20.81 19.71
N VAL A 32 -1.51 -20.63 19.64
CA VAL A 32 -0.53 -21.73 19.64
C VAL A 32 0.31 -21.64 20.92
N ARG A 33 0.01 -22.48 21.92
CA ARG A 33 0.59 -22.38 23.27
C ARG A 33 2.10 -22.60 23.29
N ASN A 34 2.59 -23.50 22.44
CA ASN A 34 4.03 -23.79 22.32
C ASN A 34 4.77 -22.83 21.38
N ARG A 35 4.11 -21.78 20.87
CA ARG A 35 4.70 -20.73 20.02
C ARG A 35 4.16 -19.34 20.40
N PRO A 36 4.61 -18.76 21.53
CA PRO A 36 4.12 -17.46 21.99
C PRO A 36 4.27 -16.36 20.94
N GLY A 37 3.23 -15.54 20.75
CA GLY A 37 3.20 -14.48 19.75
C GLY A 37 2.86 -14.93 18.33
N GLU A 38 2.64 -16.22 18.10
CA GLU A 38 2.10 -16.76 16.85
C GLU A 38 0.70 -17.36 17.07
N VAL A 39 -0.13 -17.22 16.05
CA VAL A 39 -1.47 -17.79 15.97
C VAL A 39 -1.59 -18.63 14.71
N PHE A 40 -2.48 -19.62 14.76
CA PHE A 40 -2.78 -20.49 13.64
C PHE A 40 -4.11 -20.09 13.02
N LYS A 41 -4.11 -19.62 11.77
CA LYS A 41 -5.34 -19.50 10.98
C LYS A 41 -5.62 -20.85 10.30
N ARG A 42 -6.64 -21.54 10.79
CA ARG A 42 -7.10 -22.86 10.32
C ARG A 42 -8.20 -22.68 9.29
N TYR A 43 -8.05 -23.27 8.11
CA TYR A 43 -9.08 -23.25 7.09
C TYR A 43 -10.22 -24.22 7.36
N PHE A 44 -11.44 -23.83 6.96
CA PHE A 44 -12.60 -24.72 6.97
C PHE A 44 -12.56 -25.72 5.81
N THR A 45 -11.98 -25.34 4.67
CA THR A 45 -11.80 -26.20 3.50
C THR A 45 -10.36 -26.70 3.38
N VAL A 46 -10.19 -27.88 2.79
CA VAL A 46 -8.89 -28.51 2.50
C VAL A 46 -8.37 -28.20 1.09
N SER A 47 -9.02 -27.29 0.36
CA SER A 47 -8.72 -26.96 -1.04
C SER A 47 -7.79 -25.76 -1.22
N ALA A 48 -7.01 -25.39 -0.19
CA ALA A 48 -6.09 -24.26 -0.28
C ALA A 48 -4.94 -24.56 -1.26
N ASN A 49 -4.60 -23.58 -2.11
CA ASN A 49 -3.46 -23.69 -3.00
C ASN A 49 -2.15 -23.55 -2.21
N GLY A 50 -1.48 -24.69 -2.01
CA GLY A 50 -0.24 -24.75 -1.24
C GLY A 50 0.95 -24.03 -1.89
N GLU A 51 0.99 -23.93 -3.22
CA GLU A 51 2.05 -23.21 -3.93
C GLU A 51 1.89 -21.69 -3.76
N SER A 52 0.68 -21.17 -3.90
CA SER A 52 0.39 -19.75 -3.66
C SER A 52 0.68 -19.38 -2.20
N MET A 53 0.29 -20.22 -1.25
CA MET A 53 0.60 -19.99 0.16
C MET A 53 2.11 -20.08 0.44
N ARG A 54 2.83 -20.98 -0.24
CA ARG A 54 4.30 -21.03 -0.16
C ARG A 54 4.92 -19.74 -0.64
N TYR A 55 4.46 -19.23 -1.78
CA TYR A 55 4.93 -17.96 -2.32
C TYR A 55 4.72 -16.82 -1.31
N LEU A 56 3.56 -16.76 -0.65
CA LEU A 56 3.31 -15.75 0.39
C LEU A 56 4.29 -15.87 1.55
N VAL A 57 4.53 -17.07 2.08
CA VAL A 57 5.48 -17.26 3.18
C VAL A 57 6.91 -16.86 2.78
N GLU A 58 7.30 -17.10 1.53
CA GLU A 58 8.64 -16.77 1.02
C GLU A 58 8.77 -15.29 0.61
N PHE A 59 7.66 -14.60 0.34
CA PHE A 59 7.64 -13.25 -0.21
C PHE A 59 8.45 -12.22 0.59
N PRO A 60 8.35 -12.12 1.94
CA PRO A 60 9.13 -11.15 2.70
C PRO A 60 10.64 -11.29 2.54
N TYR A 61 11.14 -12.49 2.23
CA TYR A 61 12.57 -12.76 2.02
C TYR A 61 13.06 -12.35 0.64
N THR A 62 12.15 -11.97 -0.27
CA THR A 62 12.47 -11.42 -1.60
C THR A 62 12.59 -9.90 -1.59
N LEU A 63 12.22 -9.26 -0.48
CA LEU A 63 12.20 -7.81 -0.33
C LEU A 63 13.55 -7.27 0.16
N SER A 64 13.74 -5.96 0.03
CA SER A 64 14.80 -5.27 0.76
C SER A 64 14.58 -5.43 2.26
N ALA A 65 15.64 -5.33 3.08
CA ALA A 65 15.49 -5.45 4.54
C ALA A 65 14.45 -4.46 5.10
N GLY A 66 14.46 -3.21 4.62
CA GLY A 66 13.51 -2.18 5.04
C GLY A 66 12.06 -2.47 4.62
N ASP A 67 11.83 -2.91 3.38
CA ASP A 67 10.47 -3.25 2.93
C ASP A 67 9.94 -4.52 3.60
N SER A 68 10.81 -5.50 3.85
CA SER A 68 10.48 -6.73 4.58
C SER A 68 10.05 -6.41 6.01
N GLU A 69 10.84 -5.61 6.72
CA GLU A 69 10.51 -5.17 8.08
C GLU A 69 9.22 -4.35 8.11
N ALA A 70 9.03 -3.45 7.14
CA ALA A 70 7.82 -2.65 7.00
C ALA A 70 6.58 -3.52 6.77
N LEU A 71 6.67 -4.52 5.88
CA LEU A 71 5.59 -5.47 5.62
C LEU A 71 5.23 -6.26 6.88
N LEU A 72 6.21 -6.90 7.51
CA LEU A 72 5.99 -7.78 8.67
C LEU A 72 5.48 -7.02 9.90
N ARG A 73 5.90 -5.76 10.08
CA ARG A 73 5.37 -4.89 11.16
C ARG A 73 3.91 -4.50 10.94
N GLN A 74 3.52 -4.25 9.69
CA GLN A 74 2.21 -3.69 9.33
C GLN A 74 1.18 -4.74 8.93
N THR A 75 1.50 -6.03 9.03
CA THR A 75 0.61 -7.10 8.58
C THR A 75 0.65 -8.31 9.51
N ALA A 76 -0.40 -9.11 9.52
CA ALA A 76 -0.37 -10.48 10.05
C ALA A 76 0.03 -11.44 8.92
N TRP A 77 1.20 -11.20 8.31
CA TRP A 77 1.66 -11.97 7.15
C TRP A 77 1.90 -13.45 7.48
N PRO A 78 1.66 -14.38 6.54
CA PRO A 78 2.01 -15.78 6.72
C PRO A 78 3.50 -15.99 7.02
N SER A 79 3.81 -16.69 8.12
CA SER A 79 5.18 -17.05 8.54
C SER A 79 5.54 -18.50 8.20
N ALA A 80 4.55 -19.39 8.16
CA ALA A 80 4.71 -20.80 7.81
C ALA A 80 3.39 -21.40 7.32
N ARG A 81 3.46 -22.42 6.45
CA ARG A 81 2.30 -23.22 6.12
C ARG A 81 2.09 -24.27 7.21
N VAL A 82 0.84 -24.52 7.55
CA VAL A 82 0.48 -25.65 8.43
C VAL A 82 -0.09 -26.75 7.56
N VAL A 83 0.50 -27.94 7.68
CA VAL A 83 0.17 -29.10 6.85
C VAL A 83 -0.35 -30.26 7.67
N LYS A 84 -1.28 -31.03 7.07
CA LYS A 84 -1.80 -32.29 7.59
C LYS A 84 -1.88 -33.29 6.44
N HIS A 85 -1.17 -34.42 6.56
CA HIS A 85 -1.10 -35.44 5.51
C HIS A 85 -0.75 -34.87 4.12
N GLY A 86 0.23 -33.97 4.07
CA GLY A 86 0.69 -33.34 2.82
C GLY A 86 -0.23 -32.25 2.26
N LYS A 87 -1.38 -31.96 2.89
CA LYS A 87 -2.29 -30.89 2.47
C LYS A 87 -2.13 -29.66 3.38
N VAL A 88 -2.18 -28.47 2.80
CA VAL A 88 -2.22 -27.22 3.57
C VAL A 88 -3.58 -27.09 4.24
N VAL A 89 -3.58 -26.94 5.56
CA VAL A 89 -4.79 -26.76 6.39
C VAL A 89 -4.89 -25.37 7.00
N GLY A 90 -3.94 -24.50 6.67
CA GLY A 90 -3.86 -23.13 7.15
C GLY A 90 -2.42 -22.63 7.22
N PHE A 91 -2.19 -21.59 7.99
CA PHE A 91 -0.88 -20.96 8.13
C PHE A 91 -0.67 -20.36 9.52
N LEU A 92 0.59 -20.26 9.92
CA LEU A 92 1.00 -19.47 11.08
C LEU A 92 1.18 -18.02 10.68
N MET A 93 0.84 -17.12 11.59
CA MET A 93 1.08 -15.68 11.46
C MET A 93 1.29 -15.10 12.86
N ARG A 94 1.82 -13.88 12.94
CA ARG A 94 1.92 -13.18 14.22
C ARG A 94 0.54 -12.95 14.83
N GLU A 95 0.47 -12.98 16.15
CA GLU A 95 -0.70 -12.50 16.87
C GLU A 95 -0.83 -10.97 16.68
N VAL A 96 -2.08 -10.49 16.56
CA VAL A 96 -2.36 -9.06 16.49
C VAL A 96 -1.93 -8.40 17.80
N PRO A 97 -1.07 -7.36 17.79
CA PRO A 97 -0.64 -6.71 19.02
C PRO A 97 -1.80 -6.06 19.79
N ALA A 98 -1.67 -6.02 21.12
CA ALA A 98 -2.71 -5.50 22.00
C ALA A 98 -3.12 -4.04 21.71
N SER A 99 -2.24 -3.21 21.13
CA SER A 99 -2.57 -1.82 20.79
C SER A 99 -3.61 -1.69 19.68
N PHE A 100 -3.86 -2.76 18.91
CA PHE A 100 -4.94 -2.85 17.92
C PHE A 100 -6.26 -3.37 18.52
N ILE A 101 -6.33 -3.60 19.84
CA ILE A 101 -7.51 -4.10 20.54
C ILE A 101 -8.04 -2.97 21.44
N GLY A 102 -9.33 -2.67 21.32
CA GLY A 102 -10.05 -1.78 22.22
C GLY A 102 -11.06 -2.51 23.07
N GLN A 103 -11.56 -1.85 24.11
CA GLN A 103 -12.62 -2.38 24.96
C GLN A 103 -13.96 -1.77 24.55
N THR A 104 -14.93 -2.62 24.21
CA THR A 104 -16.32 -2.22 23.96
C THR A 104 -17.20 -2.70 25.10
N LYS A 105 -18.48 -2.26 25.12
CA LYS A 105 -19.44 -2.78 26.10
C LYS A 105 -19.66 -4.30 26.02
N ALA A 106 -19.38 -4.90 24.87
CA ALA A 106 -19.47 -6.34 24.64
C ALA A 106 -18.15 -7.09 24.88
N GLY A 107 -17.12 -6.40 25.41
CA GLY A 107 -15.77 -6.93 25.62
C GLY A 107 -14.76 -6.48 24.57
N PRO A 108 -13.59 -7.15 24.49
CA PRO A 108 -12.51 -6.76 23.60
C PRO A 108 -12.91 -6.87 22.13
N LYS A 109 -12.56 -5.86 21.34
CA LYS A 109 -12.76 -5.83 19.88
C LYS A 109 -11.53 -5.28 19.17
N LEU A 110 -11.27 -5.79 17.98
CA LEU A 110 -10.27 -5.23 17.09
C LEU A 110 -10.67 -3.81 16.69
N ARG A 111 -9.70 -2.89 16.67
CA ARG A 111 -9.85 -1.52 16.14
C ARG A 111 -9.83 -1.57 14.60
N GLU A 112 -10.89 -2.14 14.04
CA GLU A 112 -11.14 -2.18 12.59
C GLU A 112 -11.28 -0.76 12.02
N LEU A 113 -10.94 -0.58 10.75
CA LEU A 113 -11.03 0.72 10.08
C LEU A 113 -12.44 1.30 10.13
N GLN A 114 -13.49 0.46 10.21
CA GLN A 114 -14.89 0.91 10.31
C GLN A 114 -15.11 1.95 11.43
N TYR A 115 -14.34 1.89 12.51
CA TYR A 115 -14.42 2.85 13.62
C TYR A 115 -13.96 4.25 13.23
N LEU A 116 -13.21 4.40 12.13
CA LEU A 116 -12.88 5.70 11.54
C LEU A 116 -13.94 6.15 10.52
N LEU A 117 -14.72 5.23 9.93
CA LEU A 117 -15.59 5.54 8.79
C LEU A 117 -17.04 5.90 9.17
N TYR A 118 -17.46 5.54 10.39
CA TYR A 118 -18.81 5.75 10.88
C TYR A 118 -18.83 6.67 12.10
N PRO A 119 -19.94 7.38 12.35
CA PRO A 119 -20.11 8.15 13.58
C PRO A 119 -19.98 7.27 14.83
N PRO A 120 -19.31 7.76 15.90
CA PRO A 120 -19.14 7.01 17.13
C PRO A 120 -20.46 6.66 17.78
N LYS A 121 -20.55 5.43 18.30
CA LYS A 121 -21.74 4.92 19.00
C LYS A 121 -21.42 4.62 20.46
N PRO A 122 -22.36 4.79 21.40
CA PRO A 122 -22.12 4.49 22.82
C PRO A 122 -21.66 3.06 23.11
N LEU A 123 -21.93 2.10 22.21
CA LEU A 123 -21.50 0.71 22.36
C LEU A 123 -20.00 0.49 22.12
N TRP A 124 -19.33 1.45 21.46
CA TRP A 124 -17.91 1.35 21.10
C TRP A 124 -16.96 1.42 22.30
N GLY A 125 -17.47 1.79 23.48
CA GLY A 125 -16.68 1.87 24.71
C GLY A 125 -15.50 2.82 24.51
N ASP A 126 -14.29 2.30 24.71
CA ASP A 126 -13.05 3.07 24.68
C ASP A 126 -12.43 3.18 23.28
N ILE A 127 -13.13 2.65 22.25
CA ILE A 127 -12.73 2.84 20.86
C ILE A 127 -13.17 4.23 20.40
N VAL A 128 -12.28 5.20 20.61
CA VAL A 128 -12.44 6.59 20.15
C VAL A 128 -11.78 6.75 18.78
N PRO A 129 -12.48 7.24 17.75
CA PRO A 129 -11.89 7.49 16.43
C PRO A 129 -10.70 8.46 16.50
N LEU A 130 -9.71 8.24 15.65
CA LEU A 130 -8.56 9.15 15.52
C LEU A 130 -9.00 10.54 15.03
N ASP A 131 -8.21 11.53 15.42
CA ASP A 131 -8.29 12.89 14.89
C ASP A 131 -7.77 12.97 13.43
N THR A 132 -7.81 14.17 12.85
CA THR A 132 -7.38 14.42 11.47
C THR A 132 -5.95 13.94 11.22
N ASN A 133 -5.02 14.21 12.14
CA ASN A 133 -3.63 13.81 11.99
C ASN A 133 -3.47 12.27 12.05
N GLY A 134 -4.11 11.60 13.01
CA GLY A 134 -4.09 10.14 13.09
C GLY A 134 -4.70 9.46 11.86
N ARG A 135 -5.74 10.04 11.26
CA ARG A 135 -6.34 9.57 10.00
C ARG A 135 -5.38 9.70 8.82
N ILE A 136 -4.65 10.82 8.74
CA ILE A 136 -3.59 11.03 7.74
C ILE A 136 -2.50 9.96 7.91
N GLU A 137 -2.07 9.68 9.14
CA GLU A 137 -1.07 8.65 9.41
C GLU A 137 -1.52 7.24 9.01
N VAL A 138 -2.76 6.86 9.32
CA VAL A 138 -3.35 5.58 8.88
C VAL A 138 -3.39 5.49 7.35
N ALA A 139 -3.89 6.53 6.68
CA ALA A 139 -3.97 6.57 5.22
C ALA A 139 -2.58 6.47 4.57
N ARG A 140 -1.59 7.17 5.14
CA ARG A 140 -0.21 7.22 4.65
C ARG A 140 0.49 5.88 4.84
N ALA A 141 0.34 5.27 6.00
CA ALA A 141 0.89 3.95 6.28
C ALA A 141 0.31 2.90 5.32
N PHE A 142 -1.01 2.92 5.10
CA PHE A 142 -1.65 1.99 4.17
C PHE A 142 -1.21 2.20 2.72
N ALA A 143 -1.13 3.45 2.25
CA ALA A 143 -0.58 3.76 0.93
C ALA A 143 0.87 3.27 0.78
N GLY A 144 1.68 3.38 1.84
CA GLY A 144 3.04 2.86 1.89
C GLY A 144 3.10 1.33 1.76
N LEU A 145 2.20 0.61 2.44
CA LEU A 145 2.06 -0.84 2.33
C LEU A 145 1.64 -1.26 0.90
N VAL A 146 0.63 -0.60 0.32
CA VAL A 146 0.19 -0.89 -1.05
C VAL A 146 1.32 -0.63 -2.05
N ARG A 147 2.13 0.42 -1.85
CA ARG A 147 3.31 0.71 -2.69
C ARG A 147 4.29 -0.48 -2.71
N ILE A 148 4.66 -1.01 -1.54
CA ILE A 148 5.59 -2.16 -1.43
C ILE A 148 5.08 -3.35 -2.24
N LEU A 149 3.79 -3.65 -2.11
CA LEU A 149 3.15 -4.78 -2.79
C LEU A 149 3.00 -4.54 -4.30
N GLN A 150 2.54 -3.35 -4.69
CA GLN A 150 2.36 -2.95 -6.08
C GLN A 150 3.68 -3.02 -6.86
N GLU A 151 4.79 -2.54 -6.29
CA GLU A 151 6.13 -2.58 -6.90
C GLU A 151 6.65 -4.01 -7.13
N ARG A 152 6.00 -5.03 -6.57
CA ARG A 152 6.32 -6.45 -6.77
C ARG A 152 5.19 -7.21 -7.48
N GLN A 153 4.27 -6.49 -8.14
CA GLN A 153 3.13 -7.07 -8.84
C GLN A 153 2.28 -7.98 -7.93
N MET A 154 2.17 -7.62 -6.66
CA MET A 154 1.25 -8.25 -5.72
C MET A 154 -0.09 -7.53 -5.74
N VAL A 155 -1.16 -8.31 -5.79
CA VAL A 155 -2.54 -7.87 -5.60
C VAL A 155 -2.95 -8.31 -4.20
N ILE A 156 -3.39 -7.39 -3.34
CA ILE A 156 -3.94 -7.65 -2.00
C ILE A 156 -5.29 -8.35 -2.11
N GLY A 157 -6.17 -7.87 -3.00
CA GLY A 157 -7.45 -8.50 -3.30
C GLY A 157 -8.58 -8.07 -2.38
N ASP A 158 -8.46 -8.30 -1.07
CA ASP A 158 -9.51 -7.99 -0.09
C ASP A 158 -9.18 -6.77 0.79
N ILE A 159 -8.97 -5.63 0.14
CA ILE A 159 -8.89 -4.33 0.82
C ILE A 159 -10.30 -3.95 1.28
N SER A 160 -10.51 -3.92 2.60
CA SER A 160 -11.79 -3.56 3.20
C SER A 160 -11.64 -2.99 4.60
N MET A 161 -12.72 -2.41 5.13
CA MET A 161 -12.74 -1.87 6.49
C MET A 161 -12.58 -2.93 7.60
N ARG A 162 -12.80 -4.21 7.26
CA ARG A 162 -12.70 -5.33 8.20
C ARG A 162 -11.27 -5.88 8.30
N ASN A 163 -10.48 -5.73 7.23
CA ASN A 163 -9.14 -6.31 7.15
C ASN A 163 -8.03 -5.34 7.53
N LEU A 164 -8.31 -4.04 7.64
CA LEU A 164 -7.34 -3.06 8.13
C LEU A 164 -7.65 -2.67 9.58
N LEU A 165 -6.69 -2.88 10.46
CA LEU A 165 -6.71 -2.42 11.84
C LEU A 165 -5.87 -1.16 12.00
N TRP A 166 -6.20 -0.34 13.00
CA TRP A 166 -5.41 0.82 13.42
C TRP A 166 -5.14 0.81 14.93
N SER A 167 -4.04 1.41 15.35
CA SER A 167 -3.75 1.67 16.77
C SER A 167 -3.66 3.17 17.05
N PRO A 168 -4.03 3.63 18.25
CA PRO A 168 -3.90 5.02 18.67
C PRO A 168 -2.47 5.37 19.14
N ASP A 169 -1.48 4.52 18.87
CA ASP A 169 -0.08 4.81 19.18
C ASP A 169 0.36 6.10 18.46
N VAL A 170 1.45 6.72 18.91
CA VAL A 170 1.98 7.93 18.25
C VAL A 170 3.36 7.61 17.66
N PRO A 171 3.51 7.59 16.32
CA PRO A 171 2.47 7.79 15.31
C PRO A 171 1.50 6.60 15.20
N ALA A 172 0.30 6.84 14.67
CA ALA A 172 -0.73 5.81 14.52
C ALA A 172 -0.20 4.66 13.65
N GLN A 173 -0.45 3.41 14.07
CA GLN A 173 0.00 2.22 13.34
C GLN A 173 -1.15 1.55 12.62
N ILE A 174 -0.82 0.74 11.60
CA ILE A 174 -1.77 -0.13 10.91
C ILE A 174 -1.38 -1.60 11.06
N CYS A 175 -2.37 -2.48 10.98
CA CYS A 175 -2.16 -3.91 10.79
C CYS A 175 -3.17 -4.46 9.79
N LEU A 176 -2.71 -4.88 8.62
CA LEU A 176 -3.51 -5.68 7.70
C LEU A 176 -3.64 -7.09 8.26
N ILE A 177 -4.86 -7.60 8.37
CA ILE A 177 -5.15 -8.99 8.70
C ILE A 177 -5.72 -9.70 7.47
N ASP A 178 -5.97 -11.00 7.57
CA ASP A 178 -6.44 -11.81 6.42
C ASP A 178 -5.44 -11.79 5.24
N CYS A 179 -4.16 -11.94 5.57
CA CYS A 179 -3.04 -11.88 4.61
C CYS A 179 -2.84 -13.18 3.81
N ASP A 180 -3.90 -13.94 3.60
CA ASP A 180 -3.97 -15.08 2.67
C ASP A 180 -4.76 -14.78 1.38
N SER A 181 -5.34 -13.58 1.29
CA SER A 181 -5.88 -13.00 0.07
C SER A 181 -4.81 -12.50 -0.94
N PRO A 182 -3.63 -11.98 -0.52
CA PRO A 182 -2.67 -11.47 -1.48
C PRO A 182 -2.20 -12.53 -2.47
N THR A 183 -2.01 -12.13 -3.72
CA THR A 183 -1.64 -13.02 -4.82
C THR A 183 -0.71 -12.29 -5.79
N ARG A 184 0.31 -12.98 -6.30
CA ARG A 184 1.15 -12.44 -7.38
C ARG A 184 0.38 -12.45 -8.69
N VAL A 185 0.47 -11.38 -9.46
CA VAL A 185 -0.13 -11.34 -10.82
C VAL A 185 0.30 -12.57 -11.63
N GLY A 186 -0.69 -13.27 -12.20
CA GLY A 186 -0.49 -14.49 -12.97
C GLY A 186 -0.43 -15.78 -12.14
N MET A 187 -0.53 -15.71 -10.81
CA MET A 187 -0.69 -16.89 -9.95
C MET A 187 -2.16 -17.05 -9.51
N PRO A 188 -2.63 -18.29 -9.30
CA PRO A 188 -3.93 -18.53 -8.68
C PRO A 188 -3.93 -18.09 -7.20
N PRO A 189 -5.08 -17.72 -6.62
CA PRO A 189 -5.16 -17.36 -5.20
C PRO A 189 -5.04 -18.58 -4.28
N VAL A 190 -4.74 -18.35 -2.99
CA VAL A 190 -4.71 -19.41 -1.97
C VAL A 190 -6.09 -20.04 -1.78
N LEU A 191 -7.12 -19.20 -1.68
CA LEU A 191 -8.52 -19.57 -1.55
C LEU A 191 -9.36 -18.77 -2.55
N PRO A 192 -10.57 -19.23 -2.91
CA PRO A 192 -11.49 -18.42 -3.70
C PRO A 192 -11.73 -17.06 -3.02
N THR A 193 -11.64 -15.99 -3.79
CA THR A 193 -11.84 -14.64 -3.28
C THR A 193 -13.32 -14.39 -3.04
N ALA A 194 -13.65 -13.79 -1.90
CA ALA A 194 -14.96 -13.21 -1.65
C ALA A 194 -14.85 -11.68 -1.76
N ASP A 195 -15.87 -11.04 -2.34
CA ASP A 195 -15.93 -9.58 -2.36
C ASP A 195 -16.56 -9.05 -1.07
N THR A 196 -15.94 -8.03 -0.50
CA THR A 196 -16.56 -7.25 0.58
C THR A 196 -17.58 -6.27 -0.04
N PRO A 197 -18.87 -6.31 0.36
CA PRO A 197 -19.88 -5.36 -0.12
C PRO A 197 -19.45 -3.91 0.11
N ASP A 198 -19.83 -3.02 -0.81
CA ASP A 198 -19.52 -1.58 -0.81
C ASP A 198 -18.02 -1.21 -0.92
N TRP A 199 -17.16 -2.19 -1.18
CA TRP A 199 -15.71 -1.99 -1.44
C TRP A 199 -15.30 -2.41 -2.85
N ASN A 200 -16.26 -2.75 -3.71
CA ASN A 200 -16.02 -3.17 -5.09
C ASN A 200 -15.63 -1.98 -6.00
N ASP A 201 -14.72 -2.23 -6.94
CA ASP A 201 -14.45 -1.34 -8.06
C ASP A 201 -15.57 -1.52 -9.11
N PRO A 202 -16.30 -0.46 -9.51
CA PRO A 202 -17.37 -0.55 -10.51
C PRO A 202 -16.86 -0.98 -11.90
N GLN A 203 -15.57 -0.87 -12.17
CA GLN A 203 -14.95 -1.27 -13.44
C GLN A 203 -14.25 -2.64 -13.37
N GLN A 204 -14.31 -3.32 -12.22
CA GLN A 204 -13.71 -4.65 -12.08
C GLN A 204 -14.35 -5.64 -13.05
N GLN A 205 -13.51 -6.21 -13.91
CA GLN A 205 -13.89 -7.32 -14.80
C GLN A 205 -13.20 -8.59 -14.31
N GLY A 206 -13.97 -9.49 -13.67
CA GLY A 206 -13.44 -10.73 -13.10
C GLY A 206 -12.88 -10.56 -11.69
N GLY A 207 -11.77 -11.25 -11.39
CA GLY A 207 -11.16 -11.26 -10.07
C GLY A 207 -10.35 -10.00 -9.74
N PRO A 208 -9.75 -9.94 -8.55
CA PRO A 208 -8.90 -8.83 -8.17
C PRO A 208 -7.71 -8.63 -9.11
N SER A 209 -7.33 -7.38 -9.29
CA SER A 209 -6.20 -6.96 -10.12
C SER A 209 -5.47 -5.77 -9.50
N PRO A 210 -4.27 -5.40 -10.01
CA PRO A 210 -3.59 -4.20 -9.54
C PRO A 210 -4.44 -2.93 -9.66
N ALA A 211 -5.25 -2.81 -10.73
CA ALA A 211 -6.12 -1.65 -10.92
C ALA A 211 -7.22 -1.58 -9.84
N THR A 212 -7.80 -2.73 -9.48
CA THR A 212 -8.84 -2.76 -8.43
C THR A 212 -8.27 -2.43 -7.05
N ASP A 213 -7.03 -2.83 -6.75
CA ASP A 213 -6.40 -2.46 -5.48
C ASP A 213 -6.11 -0.95 -5.41
N LEU A 214 -5.71 -0.32 -6.52
CA LEU A 214 -5.52 1.12 -6.57
C LEU A 214 -6.85 1.89 -6.41
N TYR A 215 -7.94 1.37 -6.97
CA TYR A 215 -9.27 1.91 -6.70
C TYR A 215 -9.66 1.77 -5.21
N LYS A 216 -9.44 0.59 -4.64
CA LYS A 216 -9.71 0.32 -3.22
C LYS A 216 -8.79 1.11 -2.28
N LEU A 217 -7.56 1.42 -2.69
CA LEU A 217 -6.68 2.37 -2.00
C LEU A 217 -7.31 3.76 -1.95
N ALA A 218 -7.81 4.27 -3.08
CA ALA A 218 -8.49 5.56 -3.13
C ALA A 218 -9.74 5.57 -2.24
N LEU A 219 -10.56 4.51 -2.29
CA LEU A 219 -11.70 4.33 -1.37
C LEU A 219 -11.26 4.41 0.09
N LEU A 220 -10.22 3.66 0.47
CA LEU A 220 -9.73 3.61 1.83
C LEU A 220 -9.26 4.98 2.30
N VAL A 221 -8.44 5.66 1.50
CA VAL A 221 -7.94 7.01 1.82
C VAL A 221 -9.09 8.00 1.96
N GLY A 222 -9.96 8.10 0.96
CA GLY A 222 -11.07 9.06 0.97
C GLY A 222 -12.03 8.85 2.14
N ARG A 223 -12.44 7.60 2.40
CA ARG A 223 -13.34 7.26 3.52
C ARG A 223 -12.68 7.51 4.88
N THR A 224 -11.39 7.22 5.01
CA THR A 224 -10.64 7.42 6.26
C THR A 224 -10.49 8.90 6.59
N LEU A 225 -10.14 9.73 5.61
CA LEU A 225 -9.91 11.15 5.84
C LEU A 225 -11.22 11.93 6.02
N SER A 226 -12.26 11.61 5.25
CA SER A 226 -13.58 12.25 5.37
C SER A 226 -14.41 11.76 6.56
N GLY A 227 -14.12 10.55 7.07
CA GLY A 227 -15.01 9.89 8.03
C GLY A 227 -16.37 9.51 7.44
N ASN A 228 -16.46 9.35 6.12
CA ASN A 228 -17.69 9.02 5.41
C ASN A 228 -17.56 7.66 4.71
N ALA A 229 -18.22 6.63 5.24
CA ALA A 229 -18.20 5.29 4.66
C ALA A 229 -18.82 5.17 3.25
N ALA A 230 -19.61 6.15 2.80
CA ALA A 230 -20.32 6.08 1.53
C ALA A 230 -19.56 6.69 0.35
N VAL A 231 -18.57 7.57 0.60
CA VAL A 231 -17.86 8.28 -0.47
C VAL A 231 -17.11 7.30 -1.38
N ARG A 232 -17.13 7.58 -2.69
CA ARG A 232 -16.43 6.82 -3.73
C ARG A 232 -15.53 7.72 -4.59
N PRO A 233 -14.40 7.20 -5.12
CA PRO A 233 -13.54 7.92 -6.05
C PRO A 233 -14.33 8.58 -7.19
N GLY A 234 -13.99 9.83 -7.51
CA GLY A 234 -14.70 10.67 -8.48
C GLY A 234 -15.93 11.40 -7.94
N GLN A 235 -16.33 11.18 -6.69
CA GLN A 235 -17.35 11.99 -6.01
C GLN A 235 -16.69 13.14 -5.23
N PRO A 236 -17.42 14.24 -4.95
CA PRO A 236 -16.92 15.31 -4.10
C PRO A 236 -16.40 14.77 -2.75
N LEU A 237 -15.15 15.10 -2.44
CA LEU A 237 -14.49 14.68 -1.21
C LEU A 237 -14.38 15.86 -0.23
N GLU A 238 -15.21 15.82 0.80
CA GLU A 238 -15.19 16.75 1.93
C GLU A 238 -14.22 16.25 3.00
N LEU A 239 -13.24 17.08 3.35
CA LEU A 239 -12.23 16.78 4.36
C LEU A 239 -12.39 17.73 5.56
N PRO A 240 -12.01 17.33 6.78
CA PRO A 240 -12.03 18.19 7.95
C PRO A 240 -11.29 19.52 7.72
N ALA A 241 -11.81 20.61 8.27
CA ALA A 241 -11.28 21.96 8.06
C ALA A 241 -9.84 22.15 8.59
N ASP A 242 -9.41 21.31 9.53
CA ASP A 242 -8.05 21.29 10.08
C ASP A 242 -7.07 20.43 9.25
N THR A 243 -7.52 19.87 8.11
CA THR A 243 -6.64 19.15 7.18
C THR A 243 -5.70 20.13 6.47
N PRO A 244 -4.37 19.89 6.45
CA PRO A 244 -3.43 20.77 5.75
C PRO A 244 -3.74 20.93 4.26
N GLU A 245 -3.78 22.18 3.77
CA GLU A 245 -4.18 22.49 2.38
C GLU A 245 -3.39 21.74 1.29
N PRO A 246 -2.06 21.52 1.39
CA PRO A 246 -1.34 20.71 0.41
C PRO A 246 -1.84 19.25 0.34
N ILE A 247 -2.26 18.69 1.48
CA ILE A 247 -2.85 17.35 1.53
C ILE A 247 -4.24 17.38 0.91
N VAL A 248 -5.06 18.37 1.23
CA VAL A 248 -6.41 18.54 0.65
C VAL A 248 -6.35 18.57 -0.87
N THR A 249 -5.49 19.43 -1.43
CA THR A 249 -5.31 19.56 -2.87
C THR A 249 -4.85 18.25 -3.50
N GLY A 250 -3.78 17.64 -2.97
CA GLY A 250 -3.22 16.41 -3.54
C GLY A 250 -4.17 15.21 -3.44
N VAL A 251 -4.82 15.02 -2.30
CA VAL A 251 -5.76 13.91 -2.07
C VAL A 251 -6.99 14.05 -2.97
N ARG A 252 -7.58 15.24 -3.09
CA ARG A 252 -8.75 15.46 -3.96
C ARG A 252 -8.44 15.14 -5.42
N ALA A 253 -7.33 15.66 -5.95
CA ALA A 253 -6.91 15.37 -7.32
C ALA A 253 -6.73 13.86 -7.57
N LEU A 254 -6.05 13.15 -6.67
CA LEU A 254 -5.88 11.70 -6.79
C LEU A 254 -7.19 10.93 -6.64
N PHE A 255 -8.10 11.40 -5.79
CA PHE A 255 -9.40 10.79 -5.58
C PHE A 255 -10.30 10.91 -6.81
N ASP A 256 -10.24 12.05 -7.50
CA ASP A 256 -10.95 12.31 -8.76
C ASP A 256 -10.36 11.47 -9.91
N ASP A 257 -9.03 11.44 -10.04
CA ASP A 257 -8.31 10.59 -11.01
C ASP A 257 -8.69 9.11 -10.82
N ALA A 258 -8.72 8.65 -9.56
CA ALA A 258 -9.07 7.28 -9.20
C ALA A 258 -10.55 6.93 -9.48
N GLY A 259 -11.40 7.90 -9.79
CA GLY A 259 -12.80 7.68 -10.18
C GLY A 259 -13.03 7.56 -11.69
N GLN A 260 -12.06 7.96 -12.53
CA GLN A 260 -12.27 8.06 -13.98
C GLN A 260 -12.60 6.70 -14.62
N PRO A 261 -13.53 6.63 -15.60
CA PRO A 261 -13.87 5.39 -16.32
C PRO A 261 -12.72 4.84 -17.16
N THR A 262 -11.77 5.69 -17.53
CA THR A 262 -10.68 5.38 -18.45
C THR A 262 -9.38 5.95 -17.92
N GLY A 263 -8.26 5.31 -18.29
CA GLY A 263 -6.92 5.72 -17.89
C GLY A 263 -6.37 4.98 -16.68
N PRO A 264 -5.06 5.13 -16.41
CA PRO A 264 -4.41 4.47 -15.28
C PRO A 264 -4.88 5.07 -13.96
N ARG A 265 -5.21 4.20 -12.99
CA ARG A 265 -5.46 4.63 -11.60
C ARG A 265 -4.18 5.20 -10.98
N PRO A 266 -4.27 6.20 -10.08
CA PRO A 266 -3.09 6.75 -9.43
C PRO A 266 -2.35 5.69 -8.61
N GLU A 267 -1.04 5.58 -8.85
CA GLU A 267 -0.17 4.66 -8.14
C GLU A 267 -0.06 5.00 -6.65
N ALA A 268 0.18 3.99 -5.81
CA ALA A 268 0.28 4.15 -4.37
C ALA A 268 1.37 5.14 -3.94
N ALA A 269 2.46 5.24 -4.71
CA ALA A 269 3.52 6.23 -4.47
C ALA A 269 3.04 7.69 -4.58
N ARG A 270 2.05 7.99 -5.44
CA ARG A 270 1.45 9.35 -5.53
C ARG A 270 0.68 9.68 -4.25
N TRP A 271 -0.08 8.71 -3.72
CA TRP A 271 -0.81 8.86 -2.46
C TRP A 271 0.14 9.12 -1.27
N VAL A 272 1.24 8.36 -1.16
CA VAL A 272 2.25 8.58 -0.11
C VAL A 272 2.80 10.01 -0.14
N ARG A 273 3.09 10.54 -1.34
CA ARG A 273 3.58 11.92 -1.50
C ARG A 273 2.53 12.96 -1.10
N ALA A 274 1.31 12.83 -1.61
CA ALA A 274 0.21 13.73 -1.30
C ALA A 274 -0.07 13.78 0.22
N LEU A 275 -0.12 12.62 0.87
CA LEU A 275 -0.36 12.50 2.32
C LEU A 275 0.81 12.99 3.18
N SER A 276 1.99 13.18 2.61
CA SER A 276 3.15 13.76 3.31
C SER A 276 3.14 15.29 3.30
N GLY A 277 2.17 15.93 2.63
CA GLY A 277 2.09 17.39 2.48
C GLY A 277 3.21 18.00 1.63
N ARG A 278 4.05 17.17 0.97
CA ARG A 278 5.10 17.65 0.06
C ARG A 278 4.45 17.89 -1.30
N GLY A 279 4.16 19.15 -1.61
CA GLY A 279 3.61 19.55 -2.91
C GLY A 279 4.52 19.14 -4.08
N GLU A 280 3.93 18.89 -5.24
CA GLU A 280 4.68 18.76 -6.49
C GLU A 280 5.18 20.15 -6.90
N ILE A 281 6.50 20.33 -6.97
CA ILE A 281 7.06 21.36 -7.84
C ILE A 281 6.96 20.78 -9.26
N LEU A 282 5.97 21.22 -10.02
CA LEU A 282 5.93 21.02 -11.47
C LEU A 282 7.17 21.70 -12.06
N VAL A 283 8.24 20.93 -12.23
CA VAL A 283 9.38 21.37 -13.03
C VAL A 283 8.90 21.35 -14.47
N GLY A 284 8.64 22.53 -15.04
CA GLY A 284 8.34 22.65 -16.46
C GLY A 284 9.43 21.98 -17.30
N PRO A 285 9.11 21.51 -18.52
CA PRO A 285 10.10 20.91 -19.39
C PRO A 285 11.31 21.87 -19.52
N PRO A 286 12.55 21.36 -19.42
CA PRO A 286 13.71 22.22 -19.58
C PRO A 286 13.59 22.94 -20.93
N PRO A 287 13.89 24.26 -21.00
CA PRO A 287 13.85 24.97 -22.27
C PRO A 287 14.71 24.19 -23.27
N ALA A 288 14.13 23.87 -24.43
CA ALA A 288 14.81 23.12 -25.47
C ALA A 288 16.20 23.73 -25.67
N ARG A 289 17.24 22.90 -25.43
CA ARG A 289 18.62 23.32 -25.57
C ARG A 289 18.77 23.85 -26.99
N ARG A 290 19.05 25.16 -27.13
CA ARG A 290 19.33 25.78 -28.44
C ARG A 290 20.40 24.93 -29.11
N VAL A 291 20.03 24.22 -30.17
CA VAL A 291 21.00 23.52 -31.01
C VAL A 291 21.87 24.61 -31.60
N LEU A 292 23.13 24.68 -31.18
CA LEU A 292 24.10 25.56 -31.81
C LEU A 292 24.16 25.17 -33.29
N PRO A 293 24.09 26.13 -34.22
CA PRO A 293 24.28 25.82 -35.63
C PRO A 293 25.63 25.13 -35.81
N PRO A 294 25.75 24.19 -36.77
CA PRO A 294 27.01 23.49 -37.01
C PRO A 294 28.13 24.51 -37.24
N PRO A 295 29.38 24.21 -36.83
CA PRO A 295 30.49 25.13 -37.02
C PRO A 295 30.62 25.44 -38.51
N LEU A 296 30.59 26.72 -38.87
CA LEU A 296 30.95 27.15 -40.21
C LEU A 296 32.41 26.74 -40.46
N PRO A 297 32.75 26.27 -41.68
CA PRO A 297 34.13 25.95 -42.01
C PRO A 297 34.98 27.21 -41.80
N MET A 298 35.96 27.13 -40.89
CA MET A 298 36.92 28.20 -40.72
C MET A 298 37.69 28.35 -42.03
N ALA A 299 37.62 29.52 -42.64
CA ALA A 299 38.54 29.87 -43.71
C ALA A 299 39.97 29.82 -43.14
N ASP A 300 40.90 29.24 -43.90
CA ASP A 300 42.31 29.19 -43.58
C ASP A 300 42.83 30.61 -43.36
N LEU A 301 42.92 31.02 -42.10
CA LEU A 301 43.62 32.23 -41.72
C LEU A 301 45.10 31.89 -41.65
N ASP A 302 45.81 32.41 -42.65
CA ASP A 302 47.25 32.50 -42.85
C ASP A 302 48.09 32.33 -41.57
N GLY A 303 49.02 31.37 -41.63
CA GLY A 303 50.04 31.14 -40.62
C GLY A 303 50.92 32.38 -40.35
N PRO A 304 51.65 32.40 -39.22
CA PRO A 304 52.42 33.54 -38.80
C PRO A 304 53.57 33.83 -39.78
N GLY A 305 53.42 34.86 -40.62
CA GLY A 305 54.45 35.27 -41.58
C GLY A 305 54.05 36.32 -42.62
N SER A 306 52.76 36.60 -42.83
CA SER A 306 52.34 37.58 -43.83
C SER A 306 52.48 39.04 -43.34
N PRO A 307 53.19 39.92 -44.08
CA PRO A 307 53.40 41.31 -43.68
C PRO A 307 52.09 42.10 -43.72
N ARG A 308 51.72 42.71 -42.59
CA ARG A 308 50.54 43.57 -42.48
C ARG A 308 50.78 44.87 -43.26
N GLY A 309 50.04 45.08 -44.34
CA GLY A 309 49.97 46.39 -45.01
C GLY A 309 49.27 47.43 -44.12
N SER A 310 49.87 48.60 -43.98
CA SER A 310 49.29 49.72 -43.23
C SER A 310 48.24 50.46 -44.06
N ILE A 311 47.04 50.64 -43.51
CA ILE A 311 45.99 51.51 -44.09
C ILE A 311 46.14 52.90 -43.45
N PRO A 312 46.33 53.98 -44.22
CA PRO A 312 46.40 55.33 -43.66
C PRO A 312 44.99 55.84 -43.33
N LEU A 313 44.81 56.31 -42.09
CA LEU A 313 43.57 56.98 -41.66
C LEU A 313 43.63 58.47 -41.99
N ARG A 314 42.57 59.01 -42.60
CA ARG A 314 42.39 60.46 -42.75
C ARG A 314 41.97 61.09 -41.42
N PRO A 315 42.46 62.29 -41.07
CA PRO A 315 41.99 63.01 -39.89
C PRO A 315 40.54 63.51 -40.09
N PRO A 316 39.76 63.61 -39.01
CA PRO A 316 38.42 64.18 -39.05
C PRO A 316 38.46 65.71 -39.11
N ASP A 317 37.56 66.31 -39.88
CA ASP A 317 37.31 67.75 -39.86
C ASP A 317 36.66 68.18 -38.54
N LYS A 318 37.01 69.39 -38.10
CA LYS A 318 36.72 69.97 -36.78
C LYS A 318 35.77 71.16 -36.91
N PRO A 319 35.18 71.56 -35.78
CA PRO A 319 33.82 71.27 -35.31
C PRO A 319 32.69 72.02 -36.05
#